data_AF-X6LK29-F1
#
_entry.id   AF-X6LK29-F1
#
_cell.length_a   1.000
_cell.length_b   1.000
_cell.length_c   1.000
_cell.angle_alpha   90.00
_cell.angle_beta   90.00
_cell.angle_gamma   90.00
#
_symmetry.space_group_name_H-M   'P 1'
#
loop_
_entity.id
_entity.type
_entity.pdbx_description
1 polymer ?
#
loop_
_entity_poly.entity_id
_entity_poly.type
_entity_poly.pdbx_seq_one_letter_code
_entity_poly.pdbx_strand_id
1 'polypeptide(L)'
;MLAKFQQTFPNIAEEVVVKAWKKCNENADKTKDVLTWLTENTTTLQQYLMDLFQSFGTKLEKTTISQTWKNYNQILVDTRYKLEDICATSNLNESEEENELKIIREMCLHILWNILKYPKHIKYRQIHKQALYNYLFQKCHTLCADLEKIFVDMEIWLQ
;
A
#
# COMPACT_ATOMS: atom_id res chain seq x y z
N MET A 1 2.78 -3.64 -35.08
CA MET A 1 1.69 -4.02 -34.15
C MET A 1 0.85 -2.82 -33.73
N LEU A 2 1.44 -1.73 -33.25
CA LEU A 2 0.73 -0.49 -32.87
C LEU A 2 -0.29 -0.01 -33.93
N ALA A 3 0.10 0.04 -35.21
CA ALA A 3 -0.81 0.42 -36.30
C ALA A 3 -2.06 -0.48 -36.40
N LYS A 4 -1.95 -1.79 -36.09
CA LYS A 4 -3.11 -2.70 -36.05
C LYS A 4 -4.03 -2.40 -34.86
N PHE A 5 -3.45 -2.05 -33.71
CA PHE A 5 -4.24 -1.60 -32.56
C PHE A 5 -4.94 -0.29 -32.85
N GLN A 6 -4.27 0.68 -33.48
CA GLN A 6 -4.88 1.95 -33.85
C GLN A 6 -6.04 1.78 -34.84
N GLN A 7 -5.92 0.84 -35.78
CA GLN A 7 -7.04 0.47 -36.68
C GLN A 7 -8.21 -0.20 -35.94
N THR A 8 -7.92 -1.02 -34.93
CA THR A 8 -8.94 -1.74 -34.16
C THR A 8 -9.63 -0.82 -33.14
N PHE A 9 -8.90 0.13 -32.59
CA PHE A 9 -9.34 1.07 -31.57
C PHE A 9 -9.15 2.52 -32.04
N PRO A 10 -9.87 2.96 -33.08
CA PRO A 10 -9.65 4.26 -33.70
C PRO A 10 -9.93 5.45 -32.77
N ASN A 11 -10.75 5.23 -31.75
CA ASN A 11 -11.14 6.27 -30.77
C ASN A 11 -10.14 6.42 -29.63
N ILE A 12 -9.12 5.55 -29.54
CA ILE A 12 -8.07 5.65 -28.52
C ILE A 12 -6.93 6.48 -29.08
N ALA A 13 -6.49 7.48 -28.32
CA ALA A 13 -5.32 8.27 -28.69
C ALA A 13 -4.07 7.39 -28.83
N GLU A 14 -3.25 7.64 -29.85
CA GLU A 14 -2.04 6.85 -30.13
C GLU A 14 -1.11 6.75 -28.91
N GLU A 15 -0.99 7.83 -28.13
CA GLU A 15 -0.21 7.85 -26.89
C GLU A 15 -0.70 6.78 -25.88
N VAL A 16 -2.01 6.63 -25.74
CA VAL A 16 -2.62 5.62 -24.84
C VAL A 16 -2.33 4.22 -25.36
N VAL A 17 -2.39 4.00 -26.68
CA VAL A 17 -2.04 2.71 -27.30
C VAL A 17 -0.57 2.36 -27.02
N VAL A 18 0.34 3.32 -27.16
CA VAL A 18 1.77 3.13 -26.86
C VAL A 18 1.99 2.83 -25.38
N LYS A 19 1.31 3.54 -24.47
CA LYS A 19 1.38 3.28 -23.02
C LYS A 19 0.90 1.87 -22.69
N ALA A 20 -0.24 1.44 -23.24
CA ALA A 20 -0.78 0.11 -23.03
C ALA A 20 0.16 -0.98 -23.56
N TRP A 21 0.73 -0.79 -24.76
CA TRP A 21 1.70 -1.71 -25.37
C TRP A 21 2.93 -1.91 -24.47
N LYS A 22 3.52 -0.81 -24.01
CA LYS A 22 4.67 -0.84 -23.10
C LYS A 22 4.33 -1.50 -21.77
N LYS A 23 3.20 -1.14 -21.16
CA LYS A 23 2.76 -1.70 -19.87
C LYS A 23 2.53 -3.22 -19.94
N CYS A 24 2.15 -3.73 -21.10
CA CYS A 24 1.91 -5.15 -21.32
C CYS A 24 3.15 -5.92 -21.79
N ASN A 25 4.35 -5.33 -21.73
CA ASN A 25 5.59 -5.92 -22.22
C ASN A 25 5.47 -6.42 -23.67
N GLU A 26 4.82 -5.63 -24.53
CA GLU A 26 4.67 -5.94 -25.95
C GLU A 26 3.87 -7.23 -26.22
N ASN A 27 3.06 -7.67 -25.25
CA ASN A 27 2.18 -8.80 -25.42
C ASN A 27 0.86 -8.37 -26.08
N ALA A 28 0.62 -8.89 -27.29
CA ALA A 28 -0.53 -8.50 -28.10
C ALA A 28 -1.89 -8.77 -27.44
N ASP A 29 -2.06 -9.94 -26.83
CA ASP A 29 -3.32 -10.34 -26.21
C ASP A 29 -3.62 -9.50 -24.97
N LYS A 30 -2.62 -9.29 -24.11
CA LYS A 30 -2.73 -8.43 -22.93
C LYS A 30 -2.99 -6.98 -23.31
N THR A 31 -2.31 -6.45 -24.33
CA THR A 31 -2.56 -5.09 -24.82
C THR A 31 -3.97 -4.96 -25.37
N LYS A 32 -4.43 -5.93 -26.17
CA LYS A 32 -5.80 -5.94 -26.68
C LYS A 32 -6.82 -5.91 -25.54
N ASP A 33 -6.62 -6.76 -24.54
CA ASP A 33 -7.47 -6.83 -23.35
C ASP A 33 -7.50 -5.50 -22.56
N VAL A 34 -6.36 -4.81 -22.40
CA VAL A 34 -6.31 -3.47 -21.78
C VAL A 34 -7.03 -2.42 -22.64
N LEU A 35 -6.86 -2.42 -23.96
CA LEU A 35 -7.49 -1.43 -24.84
C LEU A 35 -9.01 -1.64 -24.93
N THR A 36 -9.48 -2.88 -24.97
CA THR A 36 -10.91 -3.22 -24.85
C THR A 36 -11.47 -2.69 -23.53
N TRP A 37 -10.79 -2.99 -22.42
CA TRP A 37 -11.18 -2.53 -21.10
C TRP A 37 -11.26 -0.98 -20.98
N LEU A 38 -10.30 -0.26 -21.55
CA LEU A 38 -10.33 1.21 -21.58
C LEU A 38 -11.55 1.73 -22.37
N THR A 39 -11.85 1.10 -23.50
CA THR A 39 -12.97 1.47 -24.37
C THR A 39 -14.32 1.27 -23.68
N GLU A 40 -14.47 0.17 -22.93
CA GLU A 40 -15.71 -0.16 -22.21
C GLU A 40 -15.98 0.76 -21.02
N ASN A 41 -14.95 1.38 -20.44
CA ASN A 41 -15.09 2.18 -19.23
C ASN A 41 -15.17 3.69 -19.47
N THR A 42 -14.59 4.20 -20.55
CA THR A 42 -14.66 5.64 -20.88
C THR A 42 -14.33 5.89 -22.35
N THR A 43 -14.97 6.87 -22.98
CA THR A 43 -14.63 7.34 -24.33
C THR A 43 -13.73 8.58 -24.33
N THR A 44 -13.85 9.48 -23.35
CA THR A 44 -13.14 10.78 -23.35
C THR A 44 -12.00 10.89 -22.34
N LEU A 45 -11.95 10.02 -21.33
CA LEU A 45 -11.00 10.07 -20.21
C LEU A 45 -10.07 8.85 -20.17
N GLN A 46 -9.86 8.20 -21.32
CA GLN A 46 -9.06 6.98 -21.45
C GLN A 46 -7.61 7.18 -20.99
N GLN A 47 -7.05 8.36 -21.22
CA GLN A 47 -5.70 8.70 -20.77
C GLN A 47 -5.58 8.62 -19.24
N TYR A 48 -6.53 9.20 -18.51
CA TYR A 48 -6.53 9.17 -17.04
C TYR A 48 -6.75 7.77 -16.48
N LEU A 49 -7.65 6.99 -17.09
CA LEU A 49 -7.86 5.61 -16.68
C LEU A 49 -6.62 4.74 -16.97
N MET A 50 -5.90 5.01 -18.06
CA MET A 50 -4.63 4.37 -18.35
C MET A 50 -3.55 4.73 -17.33
N ASP A 51 -3.50 5.99 -16.87
CA ASP A 51 -2.55 6.44 -15.84
C ASP A 51 -2.82 5.75 -14.49
N LEU A 52 -4.10 5.58 -14.12
CA LEU A 52 -4.50 4.78 -12.97
C LEU A 52 -4.07 3.31 -13.15
N PHE A 53 -4.34 2.70 -14.30
CA PHE A 53 -3.92 1.33 -14.56
C PHE A 53 -2.39 1.16 -14.54
N GLN A 54 -1.63 2.15 -15.02
CA GLN A 54 -0.17 2.11 -14.96
C GLN A 54 0.33 2.09 -13.51
N SER A 55 -0.32 2.87 -12.63
CA SER A 55 0.03 3.02 -11.22
C SER A 55 -0.41 1.84 -10.36
N PHE A 56 -1.61 1.32 -10.60
CA PHE A 56 -2.26 0.35 -9.70
C PHE A 56 -2.44 -1.05 -10.32
N GLY A 57 -2.36 -1.21 -11.64
CA GLY A 57 -2.68 -2.47 -12.33
C GLY A 57 -1.72 -3.64 -12.06
N THR A 58 -0.68 -3.43 -11.24
CA THR A 58 0.17 -4.52 -10.70
C THR A 58 -0.25 -4.97 -9.30
N LYS A 59 -1.03 -4.14 -8.60
CA LYS A 59 -1.48 -4.34 -7.22
C LYS A 59 -2.97 -4.66 -7.14
N LEU A 60 -3.76 -4.12 -8.06
CA LEU A 60 -5.21 -4.20 -8.08
C LEU A 60 -5.71 -4.77 -9.40
N GLU A 61 -6.80 -5.52 -9.32
CA GLU A 61 -7.52 -5.98 -10.50
C GLU A 61 -8.15 -4.80 -11.26
N LYS A 62 -8.27 -4.96 -12.59
CA LYS A 62 -8.91 -3.96 -13.46
C LYS A 62 -10.35 -3.65 -13.02
N THR A 63 -11.06 -4.64 -12.50
CA THR A 63 -12.42 -4.54 -11.97
C THR A 63 -12.49 -3.55 -10.81
N THR A 64 -11.59 -3.67 -9.83
CA THR A 64 -11.46 -2.74 -8.70
C THR A 64 -11.18 -1.32 -9.19
N ILE A 65 -10.20 -1.15 -10.08
CA ILE A 65 -9.84 0.18 -10.64
C ILE A 65 -11.06 0.81 -11.34
N SER A 66 -11.80 0.02 -12.13
CA SER A 66 -12.98 0.49 -12.87
C SER A 66 -14.13 0.88 -11.96
N GLN A 67 -14.39 0.07 -10.93
CA GLN A 67 -15.46 0.32 -9.98
C GLN A 67 -15.16 1.58 -9.18
N THR A 68 -13.94 1.73 -8.66
CA THR A 68 -13.54 2.96 -7.95
C THR A 68 -13.62 4.17 -8.87
N TRP A 69 -13.14 4.07 -10.12
CA TRP A 69 -13.26 5.14 -11.11
C TRP A 69 -14.71 5.58 -11.34
N LYS A 70 -15.65 4.64 -11.46
CA LYS A 70 -17.08 4.95 -11.61
C LYS A 70 -17.69 5.53 -10.34
N ASN A 71 -17.33 5.00 -9.17
CA ASN A 71 -17.88 5.43 -7.88
C ASN A 71 -17.49 6.87 -7.52
N TYR A 72 -16.33 7.33 -7.99
CA TYR A 72 -15.83 8.68 -7.75
C TYR A 72 -16.07 9.60 -8.97
N ASN A 73 -17.14 9.34 -9.72
CA ASN A 73 -17.60 10.17 -10.85
C ASN A 73 -16.52 10.44 -11.90
N GLN A 74 -15.56 9.51 -12.06
CA GLN A 74 -14.45 9.66 -13.02
C GLN A 74 -13.52 10.84 -12.69
N ILE A 75 -13.47 11.26 -11.43
CA ILE A 75 -12.54 12.28 -10.93
C ILE A 75 -11.21 11.59 -10.61
N LEU A 76 -10.15 11.96 -11.35
CA LEU A 76 -8.82 11.33 -11.23
C LEU A 76 -8.23 11.43 -9.83
N VAL A 77 -8.25 12.63 -9.24
CA VAL A 77 -7.62 12.88 -7.95
C VAL A 77 -8.29 12.03 -6.86
N ASP A 78 -9.62 12.06 -6.79
CA ASP A 78 -10.38 11.32 -5.78
C ASP A 78 -10.27 9.80 -5.97
N THR A 79 -10.34 9.35 -7.23
CA THR A 79 -10.15 7.92 -7.55
C THR A 79 -8.76 7.46 -7.14
N ARG A 80 -7.73 8.25 -7.44
CA ARG A 80 -6.35 7.93 -7.09
C ARG A 80 -6.18 7.81 -5.58
N TYR A 81 -6.64 8.81 -4.81
CA TYR A 81 -6.58 8.76 -3.35
C TYR A 81 -7.27 7.50 -2.80
N LYS A 82 -8.42 7.12 -3.37
CA LYS A 82 -9.10 5.91 -2.90
C LYS A 82 -8.36 4.63 -3.26
N LEU A 83 -7.77 4.54 -4.44
CA LEU A 83 -6.96 3.37 -4.83
C LEU A 83 -5.68 3.27 -4.00
N GLU A 84 -5.07 4.39 -3.61
CA GLU A 84 -3.93 4.42 -2.67
C GLU A 84 -4.33 3.87 -1.29
N ASP A 85 -5.50 4.28 -0.76
CA ASP A 85 -6.06 3.76 0.49
C ASP A 85 -6.35 2.24 0.42
N ILE A 86 -6.93 1.77 -0.69
CA ILE A 86 -7.17 0.34 -0.91
C ILE A 86 -5.84 -0.44 -0.94
N CYS A 87 -4.82 0.06 -1.63
CA CYS A 87 -3.49 -0.57 -1.64
C CYS A 87 -2.83 -0.56 -0.26
N ALA A 88 -2.98 0.51 0.51
CA ALA A 88 -2.41 0.60 1.85
C ALA A 88 -3.07 -0.40 2.80
N THR A 89 -4.39 -0.55 2.72
CA THR A 89 -5.16 -1.49 3.54
C THR A 89 -4.95 -2.95 3.14
N SER A 90 -4.78 -3.25 1.84
CA SER A 90 -4.43 -4.61 1.40
C SER A 90 -3.02 -5.02 1.84
N ASN A 91 -2.05 -4.10 1.77
CA ASN A 91 -0.70 -4.34 2.27
C ASN A 91 -0.65 -4.58 3.79
N LEU A 92 -1.55 -3.96 4.57
CA LEU A 92 -1.66 -4.22 6.00
C LEU A 92 -2.20 -5.63 6.31
N ASN A 93 -2.96 -6.23 5.38
CA ASN A 93 -3.47 -7.59 5.53
C ASN A 93 -2.50 -8.66 5.00
N GLU A 94 -1.57 -8.31 4.10
CA GLU A 94 -0.57 -9.22 3.52
C GLU A 94 0.82 -9.13 4.16
N SER A 95 1.18 -8.04 4.84
CA SER A 95 2.39 -8.08 5.66
C SER A 95 2.06 -8.94 6.87
N GLU A 96 2.62 -10.15 6.96
CA GLU A 96 2.93 -10.72 8.27
C GLU A 96 3.60 -9.60 9.05
N GLU A 97 2.88 -8.99 9.99
CA GLU A 97 3.43 -7.89 10.79
C GLU A 97 4.73 -8.43 11.38
N GLU A 98 5.84 -7.84 10.94
CA GLU A 98 7.19 -8.27 11.28
C GLU A 98 7.21 -8.44 12.80
N ASN A 99 7.73 -9.55 13.30
CA ASN A 99 7.62 -9.88 14.72
C ASN A 99 8.17 -8.76 15.62
N GLU A 100 9.08 -7.94 15.08
CA GLU A 100 9.59 -6.71 15.66
C GLU A 100 8.51 -5.64 15.87
N LEU A 101 7.67 -5.36 14.87
CA LEU A 101 6.56 -4.41 14.96
C LEU A 101 5.51 -4.87 15.99
N LYS A 102 5.22 -6.18 16.05
CA LYS A 102 4.33 -6.75 17.08
C LYS A 102 4.86 -6.46 18.48
N ILE A 103 6.15 -6.69 18.70
CA ILE A 103 6.80 -6.48 19.99
C ILE A 103 6.80 -4.99 20.35
N ILE A 104 7.17 -4.10 19.41
CA ILE A 104 7.16 -2.65 19.63
C ILE A 104 5.76 -2.16 20.00
N ARG A 105 4.74 -2.59 19.26
CA ARG A 105 3.35 -2.19 19.51
C ARG A 105 2.85 -2.66 20.87
N GLU A 106 3.10 -3.92 21.23
CA GLU A 106 2.73 -4.46 22.54
C GLU A 106 3.37 -3.65 23.67
N MET A 107 4.65 -3.29 23.52
CA MET A 107 5.39 -2.51 24.49
C MET A 107 4.87 -1.07 24.64
N CYS A 108 4.61 -0.38 23.53
CA CYS A 108 4.02 0.95 23.54
C CYS A 108 2.66 0.96 24.25
N LEU A 109 1.82 -0.06 24.03
CA LEU A 109 0.53 -0.20 24.72
C LEU A 109 0.70 -0.42 26.22
N HIS A 110 1.66 -1.26 26.64
CA HIS A 110 1.95 -1.47 28.06
C HIS A 110 2.42 -0.19 28.75
N ILE A 111 3.28 0.57 28.09
CA ILE A 111 3.79 1.85 28.61
C ILE A 111 2.67 2.87 28.71
N LEU A 112 1.87 3.02 27.65
CA LEU A 112 0.71 3.90 27.63
C LEU A 112 -0.27 3.55 28.75
N TRP A 113 -0.58 2.26 28.92
CA TRP A 113 -1.47 1.77 29.98
C TRP A 113 -0.94 2.13 31.38
N ASN A 114 0.36 1.95 31.61
CA ASN A 114 0.97 2.30 32.90
C ASN A 114 0.87 3.81 33.19
N ILE A 115 1.08 4.66 32.18
CA ILE A 115 0.92 6.12 32.30
C ILE A 115 -0.53 6.48 32.66
N LEU A 116 -1.50 5.91 31.94
CA LEU A 116 -2.92 6.18 32.18
C LEU A 116 -3.38 5.71 33.55
N LYS A 117 -2.85 4.58 34.04
CA LYS A 117 -3.21 4.00 35.33
C LYS A 117 -2.55 4.73 36.51
N TYR A 118 -1.33 5.26 36.33
CA TYR A 118 -0.56 5.92 37.40
C TYR A 118 -0.02 7.29 36.98
N PRO A 119 -0.89 8.25 36.60
CA PRO A 119 -0.48 9.50 35.95
C PRO A 119 0.37 10.43 36.84
N LYS A 120 0.33 10.25 38.16
CA LYS A 120 1.14 11.04 39.12
C LYS A 120 2.52 10.43 39.41
N HIS A 121 2.74 9.16 39.06
CA HIS A 121 3.91 8.40 39.51
C HIS A 121 4.84 7.95 38.40
N ILE A 122 4.39 7.97 37.13
CA ILE A 122 5.19 7.53 36.00
C ILE A 122 5.35 8.71 35.04
N LYS A 123 6.50 9.38 35.12
CA LYS A 123 6.99 10.16 33.97
C LYS A 123 7.65 9.16 33.03
N TYR A 124 7.43 9.33 31.72
CA TYR A 124 8.03 8.54 30.63
C TYR A 124 9.48 8.06 30.89
N ARG A 125 10.26 8.94 31.52
CA ARG A 125 11.68 8.80 31.89
C ARG A 125 12.00 7.78 33.01
N GLN A 126 11.04 7.03 33.54
CA GLN A 126 11.25 6.09 34.65
C GLN A 126 11.17 4.62 34.27
N ILE A 127 11.01 4.31 32.98
CA ILE A 127 11.10 2.91 32.54
C ILE A 127 12.51 2.42 32.79
N HIS A 128 12.65 1.43 33.67
CA HIS A 128 13.94 0.89 34.04
C HIS A 128 14.58 0.17 32.84
N LYS A 129 15.68 0.71 32.31
CA LYS A 129 16.35 0.22 31.08
C LYS A 129 16.61 -1.29 31.11
N GLN A 130 17.04 -1.83 32.26
CA GLN A 130 17.27 -3.28 32.39
C GLN A 130 15.97 -4.10 32.35
N ALA A 131 14.87 -3.58 32.90
CA ALA A 131 13.60 -4.29 32.90
C ALA A 131 13.01 -4.33 31.50
N LEU A 132 13.13 -3.21 30.77
CA LEU A 132 12.81 -3.10 29.35
C LEU A 132 13.62 -4.11 28.52
N TYR A 133 14.95 -4.13 28.70
CA TYR A 133 15.83 -5.06 27.99
C TYR A 133 15.47 -6.52 28.25
N ASN A 134 15.27 -6.91 29.52
CA ASN A 134 14.93 -8.29 29.88
C ASN A 134 13.60 -8.75 29.28
N TYR A 135 12.60 -7.86 29.26
CA TYR A 135 11.29 -8.17 28.66
C TYR A 135 11.38 -8.31 27.14
N LEU A 136 12.08 -7.37 26.48
CA LEU A 136 12.33 -7.43 25.04
C LEU A 136 13.12 -8.70 24.67
N PHE A 137 14.16 -9.04 25.43
CA PHE A 137 14.95 -10.27 25.23
C PHE A 137 14.06 -11.52 25.21
N GLN A 138 13.17 -11.67 26.20
CA GLN A 138 12.26 -12.82 26.27
C GLN A 138 11.29 -12.88 25.09
N LYS A 139 10.74 -11.72 24.69
CA LYS A 139 9.78 -11.62 23.58
C LYS A 139 10.45 -11.85 22.22
N CYS A 140 11.61 -11.26 21.99
CA CYS A 140 12.41 -11.44 20.78
C CYS A 140 12.85 -12.89 20.62
N HIS A 141 13.27 -13.54 21.71
CA HIS A 141 13.59 -14.97 21.70
C HIS A 141 12.38 -15.83 21.32
N THR A 142 11.18 -15.48 21.81
CA THR A 142 9.95 -16.25 21.53
C THR A 142 9.52 -16.12 20.07
N LEU A 143 9.73 -14.95 19.46
CA LEU A 143 9.26 -14.63 18.11
C LEU A 143 10.39 -14.61 17.06
N CYS A 144 11.60 -15.04 17.41
CA CYS A 144 12.78 -15.02 16.54
C CYS A 144 12.99 -13.63 15.88
N ALA A 145 12.95 -12.57 16.69
CA ALA A 145 13.06 -11.18 16.25
C ALA A 145 14.41 -10.56 16.65
N ASP A 146 14.88 -9.54 15.92
CA ASP A 146 16.15 -8.87 16.22
C ASP A 146 16.02 -7.95 17.45
N LEU A 147 16.62 -8.39 18.56
CA LEU A 147 16.61 -7.65 19.81
C LEU A 147 17.34 -6.31 19.71
N GLU A 148 18.47 -6.24 19.02
CA GLU A 148 19.28 -5.01 18.96
C GLU A 148 18.53 -3.93 18.20
N LYS A 149 17.92 -4.29 17.07
CA LYS A 149 17.08 -3.38 16.27
C LYS A 149 15.91 -2.84 17.09
N ILE A 150 15.12 -3.72 17.72
CA ILE A 150 13.96 -3.32 18.55
C ILE A 150 14.40 -2.46 19.75
N PHE A 151 15.51 -2.81 20.39
CA PHE A 151 15.99 -2.08 21.56
C PHE A 151 16.42 -0.66 21.23
N VAL A 152 17.13 -0.47 20.11
CA VAL A 152 17.52 0.85 19.60
C VAL A 152 16.29 1.69 19.24
N ASP A 153 15.33 1.10 18.53
CA ASP A 153 14.08 1.78 18.19
C ASP A 153 13.33 2.19 19.47
N MET A 154 13.14 1.27 20.42
CA MET A 154 12.48 1.59 21.68
C MET A 154 13.25 2.66 22.48
N GLU A 155 14.58 2.65 22.50
CA GLU A 155 15.36 3.67 23.20
C GLU A 155 15.22 5.06 22.55
N ILE A 156 15.18 5.16 21.21
CA ILE A 156 14.94 6.42 20.49
C ILE A 156 13.54 6.96 20.81
N TRP A 157 12.53 6.09 20.79
CA TRP A 157 11.16 6.52 21.01
C TRP A 157 10.98 6.93 22.47
N LEU A 158 11.61 6.22 23.43
CA LEU A 158 11.47 6.42 24.88
C LEU A 158 12.27 7.58 25.51
N GLN A 159 13.01 8.36 24.72
CA GLN A 159 13.70 9.58 25.16
C GLN A 159 12.77 10.81 25.25
#